data_AF-A0A5Q4BFX5-F1
#
_entry.id   AF-A0A5Q4BFX5-F1
#
_cell.length_a   1.000
_cell.length_b   1.000
_cell.length_c   1.000
_cell.angle_alpha   90.00
_cell.angle_beta   90.00
_cell.angle_gamma   90.00
#
_symmetry.space_group_name_H-M   'P 1'
#
loop_
_entity.id
_entity.type
_entity.pdbx_description
1 polymer ?
#
loop_
_entity_poly.entity_id
_entity_poly.type
_entity_poly.pdbx_seq_one_letter_code
_entity_poly.pdbx_strand_id
1 'polypeptide(L)'
;MTEQPVSVLFVCLGNICRSTMAEGVFRNIAQKPPYKGLISKVDSCGTAAYHVGDPPDSRTMATLEDHGITDYYHAGQITPSRSTRIADQ
;
A
#
# COMPACT_ATOMS: atom_id res chain seq x y z
N MET A 1 -6.66 -11.22 -26.06
CA MET A 1 -6.10 -11.53 -24.73
C MET A 1 -6.48 -10.39 -23.81
N THR A 2 -7.38 -10.61 -22.85
CA THR A 2 -7.58 -9.64 -21.77
C THR A 2 -6.42 -9.84 -20.80
N GLU A 3 -5.55 -8.83 -20.64
CA GLU A 3 -4.50 -8.89 -19.61
C GLU A 3 -5.15 -9.03 -18.24
N GLN A 4 -4.67 -9.98 -17.45
CA GLN A 4 -5.16 -10.17 -16.08
C GLN A 4 -4.68 -9.00 -15.21
N PRO A 5 -5.56 -8.41 -14.39
CA PRO A 5 -5.17 -7.29 -13.53
C PRO A 5 -4.05 -7.68 -12.55
N VAL A 6 -3.08 -6.78 -12.38
CA VAL A 6 -1.86 -7.00 -11.58
C VAL A 6 -2.09 -6.62 -10.13
N SER A 7 -1.34 -7.30 -9.27
CA SER A 7 -1.42 -7.26 -7.83
C SER A 7 -0.07 -6.73 -7.27
N VAL A 8 -0.08 -5.70 -6.42
CA VAL A 8 1.14 -4.95 -6.03
C VAL A 8 1.32 -4.87 -4.51
N LEU A 9 2.49 -5.29 -4.00
CA LEU A 9 2.88 -5.20 -2.58
C LEU A 9 4.05 -4.24 -2.42
N PHE A 10 3.87 -3.16 -1.66
CA PHE A 10 4.98 -2.28 -1.28
C PHE A 10 5.62 -2.73 0.02
N VAL A 11 6.94 -2.86 0.04
CA VAL A 11 7.69 -3.37 1.21
C VAL A 11 8.73 -2.35 1.67
N CYS A 12 8.77 -2.08 2.97
CA CYS A 12 9.89 -1.36 3.60
C CYS A 12 10.27 -2.03 4.93
N LEU A 13 11.09 -1.40 5.77
CA LEU A 13 11.48 -2.01 7.06
C LEU A 13 10.31 -2.10 8.05
N GLY A 14 9.63 -0.97 8.32
CA GLY A 14 8.69 -0.86 9.45
C GLY A 14 7.23 -0.63 9.08
N ASN A 15 6.87 -0.53 7.80
CA ASN A 15 5.50 -0.30 7.33
C ASN A 15 4.73 0.92 7.91
N ILE A 16 5.41 2.00 8.28
CA ILE A 16 4.74 3.23 8.72
C ILE A 16 5.09 4.46 7.88
N CYS A 17 6.29 4.53 7.29
CA CYS A 17 6.70 5.71 6.52
C CYS A 17 6.59 5.51 4.99
N ARG A 18 7.45 4.65 4.42
CA ARG A 18 7.71 4.61 2.96
C ARG A 18 6.74 3.73 2.20
N SER A 19 6.48 2.51 2.68
CA SER A 19 5.60 1.58 1.97
C SER A 19 4.13 2.00 2.04
N THR A 20 3.71 2.62 3.14
CA THR A 20 2.39 3.24 3.31
C THR A 20 2.20 4.45 2.39
N MET A 21 3.22 5.32 2.27
CA MET A 21 3.23 6.41 1.29
C MET A 21 3.03 5.88 -0.13
N ALA A 22 3.82 4.88 -0.52
CA ALA A 22 3.76 4.29 -1.85
C ALA A 22 2.39 3.66 -2.13
N GLU A 23 1.81 2.94 -1.18
CA GLU A 23 0.48 2.37 -1.27
C GLU A 23 -0.60 3.45 -1.47
N GLY A 24 -0.59 4.51 -0.65
CA GLY A 24 -1.56 5.61 -0.76
C GLY A 24 -1.49 6.32 -2.11
N VAL A 25 -0.28 6.68 -2.55
CA VAL A 25 -0.06 7.31 -3.86
C VAL A 25 -0.48 6.38 -4.99
N PHE A 26 -0.07 5.11 -4.94
CA PHE A 26 -0.36 4.15 -6.01
C PHE A 26 -1.85 3.85 -6.12
N ARG A 27 -2.58 3.70 -4.99
CA ARG A 27 -4.04 3.54 -4.98
C ARG A 27 -4.75 4.72 -5.66
N ASN A 28 -4.36 5.94 -5.29
CA ASN A 28 -4.92 7.17 -5.89
C ASN A 28 -4.68 7.24 -7.41
N ILE A 29 -3.53 6.77 -7.90
CA ILE A 29 -3.23 6.73 -9.34
C ILE A 29 -3.97 5.59 -10.04
N ALA A 30 -3.98 4.38 -9.47
CA ALA A 30 -4.52 3.17 -10.08
C ALA A 30 -6.04 3.23 -10.31
N GLN A 31 -6.76 4.03 -9.53
CA GLN A 31 -8.20 4.23 -9.70
C GLN A 31 -8.56 5.16 -10.87
N LYS A 32 -7.59 5.86 -11.45
CA LYS A 32 -7.77 6.84 -12.52
C LYS A 32 -7.41 6.24 -13.90
N PRO A 33 -8.06 6.67 -15.00
CA PRO A 33 -7.60 6.32 -16.35
C PRO A 33 -6.16 6.79 -16.60
N PRO A 34 -5.34 6.05 -17.37
CA PRO A 34 -5.65 4.81 -18.10
C PRO A 34 -5.49 3.53 -17.26
N TYR A 35 -5.16 3.63 -15.98
CA TYR A 35 -4.80 2.49 -15.13
C TYR A 35 -6.01 1.77 -14.52
N LYS A 36 -7.18 2.41 -14.53
CA LYS A 36 -8.41 1.84 -14.01
C LYS A 36 -8.71 0.49 -14.67
N GLY A 37 -8.75 -0.57 -13.85
CA GLY A 37 -8.98 -1.94 -14.29
C GLY A 37 -7.72 -2.76 -14.57
N LEU A 38 -6.53 -2.15 -14.55
CA LEU A 38 -5.26 -2.86 -14.71
C LEU A 38 -4.71 -3.42 -13.39
N ILE A 39 -5.19 -2.91 -12.25
CA ILE A 39 -4.72 -3.29 -10.92
C ILE A 39 -5.88 -3.92 -10.14
N SER A 40 -5.70 -5.16 -9.67
CA SER A 40 -6.67 -5.86 -8.83
C SER A 40 -6.49 -5.52 -7.36
N LYS A 41 -5.24 -5.47 -6.86
CA LYS A 41 -4.95 -5.32 -5.44
C LYS A 41 -3.69 -4.50 -5.19
N VAL A 42 -3.73 -3.67 -4.14
CA VAL A 42 -2.61 -2.87 -3.67
C VAL A 42 -2.55 -2.96 -2.15
N ASP A 43 -1.39 -3.28 -1.60
CA ASP A 43 -1.17 -3.44 -0.16
C ASP A 43 0.28 -3.04 0.20
N SER A 44 0.58 -2.93 1.49
CA SER A 44 1.92 -2.69 1.99
C SER A 44 2.27 -3.44 3.27
N CYS A 45 3.54 -3.79 3.44
CA CYS A 45 4.06 -4.46 4.64
C CYS A 45 5.52 -4.07 4.97
N GLY A 46 5.98 -4.54 6.13
CA GLY A 46 7.29 -4.28 6.72
C GLY A 46 8.10 -5.56 6.82
N THR A 47 9.41 -5.54 6.59
CA THR A 47 10.26 -6.73 6.80
C THR A 47 10.51 -7.03 8.27
N ALA A 48 10.23 -6.08 9.17
CA ALA A 48 10.36 -6.23 10.61
C ALA A 48 9.03 -5.90 11.32
N ALA A 49 8.82 -6.50 12.49
CA ALA A 49 7.57 -6.40 13.25
C ALA A 49 7.51 -5.20 14.21
N TYR A 50 8.32 -4.16 14.01
CA TYR A 50 8.47 -3.07 14.99
C TYR A 50 7.20 -2.24 15.20
N HIS A 51 6.33 -2.16 14.19
CA HIS A 51 5.18 -1.26 14.15
C HIS A 51 3.89 -1.98 13.73
N VAL A 52 3.77 -3.28 14.04
CA VAL A 52 2.56 -4.03 13.70
C VAL A 52 1.38 -3.45 14.48
N GLY A 53 0.33 -3.03 13.77
CA GLY A 53 -0.86 -2.39 14.33
C GLY A 53 -0.77 -0.87 14.45
N ASP A 54 0.41 -0.28 14.35
CA ASP A 54 0.57 1.18 14.43
C ASP A 54 0.01 1.87 13.17
N PRO A 55 -0.52 3.10 13.27
CA PRO A 55 -0.90 3.87 12.09
C PRO A 55 0.34 4.28 11.27
N PRO A 56 0.17 4.70 10.01
CA PRO A 56 1.25 5.35 9.26
C PRO A 56 1.82 6.54 10.04
N ASP A 57 3.10 6.81 9.82
CA ASP A 57 3.78 7.94 10.43
C ASP A 57 3.03 9.23 10.12
N SER A 58 2.86 10.09 11.13
CA SER A 58 2.12 11.36 10.97
C SER A 58 2.63 12.24 9.83
N ARG A 59 3.94 12.21 9.53
CA ARG A 59 4.53 12.94 8.39
C ARG A 59 4.12 12.33 7.06
N THR A 60 3.95 11.00 7.00
CA THR A 60 3.42 10.32 5.82
C THR A 60 1.97 10.75 5.58
N MET A 61 1.13 10.73 6.62
CA MET A 61 -0.27 11.17 6.53
C MET A 61 -0.38 12.64 6.10
N ALA A 62 0.37 13.54 6.74
CA ALA A 62 0.38 14.96 6.39
C ALA A 62 0.78 15.19 4.92
N THR A 63 1.82 14.49 4.44
CA THR A 63 2.24 14.61 3.04
C THR A 63 1.18 14.10 2.07
N LEU A 64 0.48 13.01 2.39
CA LEU A 64 -0.62 12.50 1.56
C LEU A 64 -1.78 13.49 1.50
N GLU A 65 -2.15 14.07 2.65
CA GLU A 65 -3.19 15.10 2.75
C GLU A 65 -2.82 16.35 1.94
N ASP A 66 -1.57 16.82 2.02
CA ASP A 66 -1.06 17.96 1.23
C ASP A 66 -1.19 17.73 -0.29
N HIS A 67 -1.22 16.47 -0.73
CA HIS A 67 -1.42 16.07 -2.14
C HIS A 67 -2.86 15.63 -2.45
N GLY A 68 -3.81 15.90 -1.55
CA GLY A 68 -5.24 15.63 -1.74
C GLY A 68 -5.63 14.16 -1.58
N ILE A 69 -4.79 13.33 -0.95
CA ILE A 69 -5.08 11.92 -0.64
C ILE A 69 -5.53 11.85 0.83
N THR A 70 -6.82 12.08 1.07
CA THR A 70 -7.39 12.24 2.42
C THR A 70 -8.18 11.02 2.91
N ASP A 71 -8.38 10.01 2.07
CA ASP A 71 -9.14 8.79 2.35
C ASP A 71 -8.23 7.56 2.61
N TYR A 72 -6.93 7.79 2.81
CA TYR A 72 -5.97 6.73 3.08
C TYR A 72 -5.97 6.35 4.56
N TYR A 73 -6.11 5.06 4.82
CA TYR A 73 -5.89 4.46 6.13
C TYR A 73 -5.16 3.13 5.97
N HIS A 74 -4.25 2.84 6.90
CA HIS A 74 -3.56 1.57 7.00
C HIS A 74 -3.20 1.29 8.45
N ALA A 75 -2.90 0.05 8.78
CA ALA A 75 -2.25 -0.32 10.03
C ALA A 75 -0.98 -1.09 9.66
N GLY A 76 0.13 -0.82 10.35
CA GLY A 76 1.44 -1.40 10.07
C GLY A 76 1.43 -2.92 10.20
N GLN A 77 2.14 -3.61 9.32
CA GLN A 77 2.07 -5.06 9.14
C GLN A 77 3.45 -5.61 8.83
N ILE A 78 3.66 -6.88 9.14
CA ILE A 78 4.88 -7.59 8.75
C ILE A 78 4.64 -8.41 7.49
N THR A 79 5.65 -8.51 6.63
CA THR A 79 5.66 -9.43 5.49
C THR A 79 5.41 -10.85 5.99
N PRO A 80 4.38 -11.56 5.50
CA PRO A 80 4.15 -12.93 5.90
C PRO A 80 5.31 -13.84 5.47
N SER A 81 5.51 -14.94 6.21
CA SER A 81 6.55 -15.94 5.95
C SER A 81 6.48 -16.59 4.56
N ARG A 82 5.34 -16.44 3.88
CA ARG A 82 5.18 -16.66 2.44
C ARG A 82 4.53 -15.41 1.84
N SER A 83 5.01 -14.94 0.69
CA SER A 83 4.53 -13.73 -0.01
C SER A 83 3.07 -13.80 -0.51
N THR A 84 2.21 -14.64 0.06
CA THR A 84 0.89 -15.00 -0.50
C THR A 84 -0.22 -14.01 -0.16
N ARG A 85 0.06 -12.94 0.58
CA ARG A 85 -0.95 -11.97 1.02
C ARG A 85 -1.78 -11.35 -0.11
N ILE A 86 -1.14 -11.18 -1.26
CA ILE A 86 -1.77 -10.59 -2.44
C ILE A 86 -2.36 -11.67 -3.38
N ALA A 87 -1.97 -12.94 -3.20
CA ALA A 87 -2.44 -14.06 -4.02
C ALA A 87 -3.70 -14.75 -3.46
N ASP A 88 -3.97 -14.66 -2.15
CA ASP A 88 -4.96 -15.49 -1.45
C ASP A 88 -6.30 -14.79 -1.09
N GLN A 89 -6.61 -13.59 -1.62
CA GLN A 89 -7.93 -12.93 -1.43
C GLN A 89 -8.45 -12.31 -2.71
#